data_AF-A0AAV8F8K6-F1
#
_entry.id   AF-A0AAV8F8K6-F1
#
_cell.length_a   1.000
_cell.length_b   1.000
_cell.length_c   1.000
_cell.angle_alpha   90.00
_cell.angle_beta   90.00
_cell.angle_gamma   90.00
#
_symmetry.space_group_name_H-M   'P 1'
#
loop_
_entity.id
_entity.type
_entity.pdbx_description
1 polymer ?
#
loop_
_entity_poly.entity_id
_entity_poly.type
_entity_poly.pdbx_seq_one_letter_code
_entity_poly.pdbx_strand_id
1 'polypeptide(L)'
;MPSPPPLLRLRLRLRLHSPRPLAMIHSSTSHLPHDLPQNQTENITQAITYHDRNKHSLTSGYARGPGRLDWANQPNPFLRFTPSPSLPLLHPTTPLSPHYPTIFDSFPSSPLPLSLSSVSSLLYYSLSLSAWKTTGFSTWSLRVNPSSGNLHPTECHIVSPPLPNSPYNSSSFISHYCPKDHSLEIRAVGHQNLKLPITSDSLIVVFSSIFWREAWKYGERALRYCNHDVGHAIAAVAISAAALGWDARLLDSLSHSELEALIGVTKTYPPLPEPWPTKPLRGNLPWVESQHPDCALVLFPANTNFTINYPALREFVKEFSDSEWAGKPNSLSKDHVCWDVIYHTAGAIKKPADDNCFSVNPFYKSGLISENLYKDFRVYDVVRKRRSAVDMDRVHIMEKETFYQILLHCLPSGEVGPGEKQGRNFTVPFRVLEWDAEVHLALFVHRVRGLEKGLYFLVRNEGHFDSLKKAMRSQFEWTQPDNCPKTLPLYRLAKGDCQDLAKQVSCIQDIASDGCFSLGMVARFEPVLREKGAWMYPRLFWETGIIGQVLYLEAHAVGISATGIGCYFDDAVHEVLGLEGKEFQSLYHFTVGGPVLDKRIMRLPAYPGPGEY
;
A
#
# COMPACT_ATOMS: atom_id res chain seq x y z
N MET A 1 -31.50 15.59 23.47
CA MET A 1 -30.13 16.16 23.49
C MET A 1 -30.16 17.47 22.72
N PRO A 2 -29.46 18.52 23.17
CA PRO A 2 -29.62 19.87 22.63
C PRO A 2 -29.07 19.97 21.20
N SER A 3 -29.65 20.88 20.43
CA SER A 3 -29.36 21.18 19.02
C SER A 3 -27.88 21.47 18.76
N PRO A 4 -27.32 21.05 17.62
CA PRO A 4 -25.92 21.33 17.28
C PRO A 4 -25.70 22.83 17.03
N PRO A 5 -24.54 23.39 17.41
CA PRO A 5 -24.22 24.79 17.20
C PRO A 5 -24.04 25.12 15.70
N PRO A 6 -24.18 26.39 15.31
CA PRO A 6 -24.11 26.79 13.90
C PRO A 6 -22.70 26.63 13.30
N LEU A 7 -22.69 26.13 12.07
CA LEU A 7 -21.55 25.85 11.19
C LEU A 7 -20.46 26.94 11.22
N LEU A 8 -19.25 26.58 11.67
CA LEU A 8 -18.04 27.34 11.38
C LEU A 8 -17.71 27.20 9.89
N ARG A 9 -17.95 28.26 9.11
CA ARG A 9 -17.27 28.43 7.81
C ARG A 9 -15.76 28.29 8.04
N LEU A 10 -15.06 27.49 7.23
CA LEU A 10 -13.60 27.43 7.18
C LEU A 10 -13.07 28.88 7.00
N ARG A 11 -12.70 29.55 8.10
CA ARG A 11 -11.93 30.80 8.01
C ARG A 11 -10.48 30.41 7.80
N LEU A 12 -10.12 30.18 6.54
CA LEU A 12 -8.74 30.11 6.09
C LEU A 12 -8.01 31.37 6.58
N ARG A 13 -7.09 31.24 7.54
CA ARG A 13 -6.00 32.22 7.75
C ARG A 13 -4.83 31.94 6.79
N LEU A 14 -5.12 31.44 5.59
CA LEU A 14 -4.15 31.38 4.50
C LEU A 14 -4.19 32.73 3.78
N ARG A 15 -3.05 33.40 3.66
CA ARG A 15 -2.98 34.67 2.90
C ARG A 15 -3.01 34.35 1.41
N LEU A 16 -4.20 34.34 0.82
CA LEU A 16 -4.39 34.27 -0.63
C LEU A 16 -4.27 35.68 -1.21
N HIS A 17 -3.39 35.89 -2.17
CA HIS A 17 -3.28 37.18 -2.88
C HIS A 17 -4.36 37.28 -3.96
N SER A 18 -4.98 38.47 -4.09
CA SER A 18 -6.04 38.75 -5.08
C SER A 18 -5.48 38.90 -6.51
N PRO A 19 -6.00 38.20 -7.53
CA PRO A 19 -5.54 38.37 -8.91
C PRO A 19 -6.41 39.36 -9.71
N ARG A 20 -5.78 39.97 -10.74
CA ARG A 20 -6.43 40.71 -11.84
C ARG A 20 -6.91 39.73 -12.93
N PRO A 21 -7.98 40.03 -13.68
CA PRO A 21 -8.50 39.11 -14.69
C PRO A 21 -7.70 39.16 -16.00
N LEU A 22 -7.46 38.00 -16.60
CA LEU A 22 -6.92 37.84 -17.96
C LEU A 22 -7.79 36.87 -18.76
N ALA A 23 -7.93 37.19 -20.05
CA ALA A 23 -8.96 36.72 -20.96
C ALA A 23 -8.84 35.24 -21.35
N MET A 24 -10.00 34.63 -21.62
CA MET A 24 -10.15 33.26 -22.09
C MET A 24 -9.62 33.10 -23.52
N ILE A 25 -8.85 32.05 -23.75
CA ILE A 25 -8.57 31.50 -25.09
C ILE A 25 -9.19 30.10 -25.12
N HIS A 26 -10.07 29.86 -26.10
CA HIS A 26 -10.60 28.53 -26.39
C HIS A 26 -9.56 27.70 -27.14
N SER A 27 -9.32 26.48 -26.67
CA SER A 27 -8.62 25.45 -27.46
C SER A 27 -9.37 24.13 -27.44
N SER A 28 -9.48 23.59 -28.66
CA SER A 28 -10.09 22.35 -29.13
C SER A 28 -10.01 21.13 -28.22
N THR A 29 -11.17 20.52 -28.01
CA THR A 29 -11.37 19.16 -27.49
C THR A 29 -10.85 18.11 -28.49
N SER A 30 -9.91 17.27 -28.05
CA SER A 30 -9.57 16.03 -28.74
C SER A 30 -10.62 14.96 -28.42
N HIS A 31 -11.05 14.24 -29.46
CA HIS A 31 -12.06 13.20 -29.41
C HIS A 31 -11.61 11.99 -28.57
N LEU A 32 -12.40 11.64 -27.54
CA LEU A 32 -12.38 10.33 -26.89
C LEU A 32 -13.17 9.33 -27.77
N PRO A 33 -12.70 8.09 -28.00
CA PRO A 33 -13.42 7.12 -28.80
C PRO A 33 -14.61 6.51 -28.05
N HIS A 34 -15.67 6.28 -28.84
CA HIS A 34 -16.81 5.35 -28.73
C HIS A 34 -17.11 4.62 -27.40
N ASP A 35 -18.39 4.67 -27.01
CA ASP A 35 -19.03 4.06 -25.84
C ASP A 35 -18.38 2.73 -25.37
N LEU A 36 -17.91 2.72 -24.11
CA LEU A 36 -17.45 1.50 -23.44
C LEU A 36 -18.59 0.46 -23.38
N PRO A 37 -18.28 -0.85 -23.46
CA PRO A 37 -19.28 -1.89 -23.25
C PRO A 37 -20.08 -1.67 -21.96
N GLN A 38 -21.39 -1.93 -22.00
CA GLN A 38 -22.30 -1.65 -20.89
C GLN A 38 -21.80 -2.20 -19.54
N ASN A 39 -21.31 -3.45 -19.53
CA ASN A 39 -20.76 -4.09 -18.32
C ASN A 39 -19.53 -3.34 -17.75
N GLN A 40 -18.64 -2.82 -18.60
CA GLN A 40 -17.50 -2.04 -18.14
C GLN A 40 -17.94 -0.70 -17.53
N THR A 41 -18.96 -0.06 -18.12
CA THR A 41 -19.56 1.17 -17.58
C THR A 41 -20.23 0.92 -16.21
N GLU A 42 -20.95 -0.18 -16.05
CA GLU A 42 -21.56 -0.60 -14.79
C GLU A 42 -20.51 -0.86 -13.70
N ASN A 43 -19.42 -1.56 -14.05
CA ASN A 43 -18.32 -1.83 -13.12
C ASN A 43 -17.60 -0.57 -12.64
N ILE A 44 -17.32 0.38 -13.56
CA ILE A 44 -16.74 1.68 -13.21
C ILE A 44 -17.71 2.45 -12.30
N THR A 45 -19.00 2.44 -12.62
CA THR A 45 -20.03 3.09 -11.82
C THR A 45 -20.12 2.49 -10.42
N GLN A 46 -19.99 1.17 -10.27
CA GLN A 46 -19.96 0.50 -8.97
C GLN A 46 -18.74 0.90 -8.13
N ALA A 47 -17.55 1.00 -8.73
CA ALA A 47 -16.35 1.45 -8.03
C ALA A 47 -16.47 2.91 -7.55
N ILE A 48 -16.97 3.79 -8.41
CA ILE A 48 -17.23 5.21 -8.08
C ILE A 48 -18.30 5.33 -6.99
N THR A 49 -19.39 4.56 -7.09
CA THR A 49 -20.48 4.54 -6.11
C THR A 49 -19.99 4.07 -4.75
N TYR A 50 -19.16 3.02 -4.72
CA TYR A 50 -18.52 2.57 -3.49
C TYR A 50 -17.65 3.68 -2.87
N HIS A 51 -16.84 4.34 -3.69
CA HIS A 51 -16.00 5.45 -3.24
C HIS A 51 -16.83 6.57 -2.61
N ASP A 52 -17.87 7.05 -3.29
CA ASP A 52 -18.71 8.14 -2.77
C ASP A 52 -19.47 7.71 -1.50
N ARG A 53 -20.00 6.48 -1.47
CA ARG A 53 -20.78 5.95 -0.34
C ARG A 53 -19.99 5.84 0.96
N ASN A 54 -18.70 5.53 0.87
CA ASN A 54 -17.88 5.26 2.05
C ASN A 54 -16.93 6.40 2.42
N LYS A 55 -17.19 7.63 1.95
CA LYS A 55 -16.52 8.86 2.42
C LYS A 55 -16.86 9.15 3.89
N HIS A 56 -15.95 9.84 4.60
CA HIS A 56 -16.33 10.52 5.82
C HIS A 56 -16.67 11.98 5.49
N SER A 57 -17.69 12.51 6.16
CA SER A 57 -18.18 13.86 5.95
C SER A 57 -18.30 14.61 7.27
N LEU A 58 -17.96 15.90 7.25
CA LEU A 58 -18.18 16.81 8.39
C LEU A 58 -19.68 16.99 8.70
N THR A 59 -20.54 16.85 7.69
CA THR A 59 -21.99 17.10 7.81
C THR A 59 -22.79 15.80 7.89
N SER A 60 -22.46 14.82 7.04
CA SER A 60 -23.17 13.53 6.98
C SER A 60 -22.60 12.47 7.94
N GLY A 61 -21.49 12.76 8.61
CA GLY A 61 -20.85 11.87 9.57
C GLY A 61 -19.88 10.86 8.93
N TYR A 62 -19.47 9.88 9.73
CA TYR A 62 -18.54 8.83 9.29
C TYR A 62 -19.23 7.77 8.42
N ALA A 63 -18.51 7.19 7.46
CA ALA A 63 -18.91 6.00 6.73
C ALA A 63 -19.47 4.90 7.65
N ARG A 64 -20.44 4.12 7.13
CA ARG A 64 -21.15 3.11 7.91
C ARG A 64 -20.19 2.02 8.41
N GLY A 65 -20.17 1.86 9.73
CA GLY A 65 -19.38 0.86 10.45
C GLY A 65 -20.23 0.05 11.43
N PRO A 66 -19.62 -0.86 12.20
CA PRO A 66 -20.33 -1.75 13.14
C PRO A 66 -21.02 -1.02 14.31
N GLY A 67 -20.79 0.29 14.50
CA GLY A 67 -21.32 1.10 15.59
C GLY A 67 -20.60 0.86 16.93
N ARG A 68 -20.47 -0.40 17.35
CA ARG A 68 -19.68 -0.84 18.51
C ARG A 68 -18.78 -2.01 18.12
N LEU A 69 -17.55 -2.01 18.61
CA LEU A 69 -16.62 -3.12 18.40
C LEU A 69 -16.96 -4.29 19.32
N ASP A 70 -17.07 -5.48 18.72
CA ASP A 70 -17.22 -6.75 19.42
C ASP A 70 -15.85 -7.40 19.59
N TRP A 71 -15.14 -7.01 20.65
CA TRP A 71 -13.80 -7.50 20.96
C TRP A 71 -13.73 -9.01 21.21
N ALA A 72 -14.82 -9.62 21.69
CA ALA A 72 -14.88 -11.07 21.90
C ALA A 72 -14.89 -11.86 20.58
N ASN A 73 -15.22 -11.20 19.48
CA ASN A 73 -15.30 -11.74 18.14
C ASN A 73 -14.27 -11.12 17.18
N GLN A 74 -13.24 -10.47 17.72
CA GLN A 74 -12.14 -9.93 16.92
C GLN A 74 -11.51 -11.04 16.05
N PRO A 75 -11.36 -10.82 14.73
CA PRO A 75 -10.77 -11.81 13.84
C PRO A 75 -9.37 -12.23 14.29
N ASN A 76 -9.11 -13.52 14.29
CA ASN A 76 -7.76 -14.04 14.47
C ASN A 76 -6.84 -13.45 13.37
N PRO A 77 -5.74 -12.76 13.74
CA PRO A 77 -4.84 -12.16 12.77
C PRO A 77 -3.94 -13.20 12.08
N PHE A 78 -4.06 -14.48 12.42
CA PHE A 78 -3.25 -15.57 11.86
C PHE A 78 -4.15 -16.63 11.22
N LEU A 79 -4.15 -16.67 9.89
CA LEU A 79 -4.68 -17.79 9.14
C LEU A 79 -3.73 -18.98 9.24
N ARG A 80 -4.29 -20.17 9.35
CA ARG A 80 -3.60 -21.47 9.39
C ARG A 80 -4.35 -22.46 8.53
N PHE A 81 -3.62 -23.32 7.84
CA PHE A 81 -4.17 -24.46 7.12
C PHE A 81 -3.84 -25.75 7.86
N THR A 82 -4.83 -26.43 8.43
CA THR A 82 -4.60 -27.63 9.24
C THR A 82 -5.44 -28.83 8.75
N PRO A 83 -4.85 -30.03 8.63
CA PRO A 83 -3.41 -30.31 8.62
C PRO A 83 -2.77 -29.90 7.28
N SER A 84 -1.72 -29.09 7.30
CA SER A 84 -0.86 -28.77 6.15
C SER A 84 0.59 -29.02 6.56
N PRO A 85 1.43 -29.68 5.74
CA PRO A 85 2.85 -29.83 6.04
C PRO A 85 3.49 -28.45 6.26
N SER A 86 4.28 -28.29 7.32
CA SER A 86 4.96 -27.04 7.64
C SER A 86 6.45 -27.17 7.37
N LEU A 87 7.01 -26.23 6.61
CA LEU A 87 8.43 -26.05 6.37
C LEU A 87 8.91 -24.84 7.18
N PRO A 88 9.61 -25.04 8.32
CA PRO A 88 10.12 -23.94 9.13
C PRO A 88 11.13 -23.09 8.38
N LEU A 89 11.10 -21.77 8.60
CA LEU A 89 12.09 -20.84 8.09
C LEU A 89 13.00 -20.41 9.24
N LEU A 90 14.32 -20.42 9.03
CA LEU A 90 15.27 -20.05 10.07
C LEU A 90 15.37 -18.54 10.20
N HIS A 91 15.24 -17.99 11.40
CA HIS A 91 15.49 -16.56 11.61
C HIS A 91 16.91 -16.19 11.13
N PRO A 92 17.06 -15.19 10.25
CA PRO A 92 18.38 -14.78 9.78
C PRO A 92 19.27 -14.35 10.96
N THR A 93 20.37 -15.08 11.19
CA THR A 93 21.23 -14.87 12.36
C THR A 93 22.15 -13.68 12.18
N THR A 94 22.58 -13.37 10.95
CA THR A 94 23.03 -12.04 10.49
C THR A 94 23.20 -12.07 8.98
N PRO A 95 22.38 -11.39 8.16
CA PRO A 95 22.77 -11.13 6.79
C PRO A 95 23.62 -9.86 6.75
N LEU A 96 24.57 -9.77 5.81
CA LEU A 96 25.21 -8.51 5.42
C LEU A 96 24.11 -7.56 4.91
N SER A 97 23.42 -6.88 5.82
CA SER A 97 22.40 -5.91 5.45
C SER A 97 23.08 -4.78 4.69
N PRO A 98 22.64 -4.44 3.47
CA PRO A 98 23.16 -3.26 2.80
C PRO A 98 22.85 -2.01 3.63
N HIS A 99 23.66 -0.96 3.44
CA HIS A 99 23.33 0.36 3.95
C HIS A 99 21.99 0.81 3.35
N TYR A 100 21.20 1.54 4.14
CA TYR A 100 19.87 1.96 3.73
C TYR A 100 19.83 2.75 2.40
N PRO A 101 20.71 3.74 2.13
CA PRO A 101 20.65 4.47 0.87
C PRO A 101 21.03 3.62 -0.35
N THR A 102 21.80 2.55 -0.18
CA THR A 102 22.34 1.76 -1.31
C THR A 102 21.24 1.14 -2.16
N ILE A 103 20.13 0.67 -1.55
CA ILE A 103 19.03 0.05 -2.31
C ILE A 103 18.27 1.02 -3.22
N PHE A 104 18.44 2.33 -3.00
CA PHE A 104 17.87 3.37 -3.86
C PHE A 104 18.85 3.83 -4.94
N ASP A 105 20.13 3.48 -4.81
CA ASP A 105 21.18 3.85 -5.76
C ASP A 105 21.46 2.74 -6.78
N SER A 106 21.53 1.48 -6.34
CA SER A 106 21.82 0.35 -7.21
C SER A 106 21.44 -0.98 -6.55
N PHE A 107 21.24 -2.03 -7.37
CA PHE A 107 21.13 -3.38 -6.87
C PHE A 107 22.52 -3.96 -6.52
N PRO A 108 22.62 -4.80 -5.47
CA PRO A 108 23.82 -5.60 -5.20
C PRO A 108 24.36 -6.30 -6.45
N SER A 109 25.67 -6.20 -6.70
CA SER A 109 26.31 -6.77 -7.90
C SER A 109 26.28 -8.31 -7.94
N SER A 110 26.09 -8.96 -6.79
CA SER A 110 25.92 -10.41 -6.68
C SER A 110 24.61 -10.70 -5.95
N PRO A 111 23.52 -10.96 -6.69
CA PRO A 111 22.26 -11.41 -6.11
C PRO A 111 22.42 -12.70 -5.33
N LEU A 112 21.73 -12.82 -4.19
CA LEU A 112 21.73 -14.07 -3.43
C LEU A 112 21.03 -15.17 -4.25
N PRO A 113 21.51 -16.42 -4.23
CA PRO A 113 20.84 -17.52 -4.92
C PRO A 113 19.49 -17.83 -4.27
N LEU A 114 18.53 -18.30 -5.08
CA LEU A 114 17.27 -18.80 -4.55
C LEU A 114 17.50 -20.05 -3.69
N SER A 115 17.10 -19.97 -2.43
CA SER A 115 17.27 -21.02 -1.43
C SER A 115 16.25 -20.83 -0.32
N LEU A 116 16.07 -21.84 0.54
CA LEU A 116 15.20 -21.70 1.71
C LEU A 116 15.65 -20.55 2.65
N SER A 117 16.97 -20.30 2.74
CA SER A 117 17.54 -19.22 3.56
C SER A 117 17.25 -17.82 2.99
N SER A 118 17.37 -17.64 1.67
CA SER A 118 17.04 -16.36 1.02
C SER A 118 15.52 -16.11 0.98
N VAL A 119 14.70 -17.14 0.81
CA VAL A 119 13.23 -17.06 0.98
C VAL A 119 12.87 -16.69 2.42
N SER A 120 13.51 -17.31 3.41
CA SER A 120 13.34 -16.93 4.81
C SER A 120 13.70 -15.47 5.06
N SER A 121 14.86 -15.02 4.57
CA SER A 121 15.32 -13.64 4.70
C SER A 121 14.34 -12.65 4.05
N LEU A 122 13.86 -12.96 2.84
CA LEU A 122 12.85 -12.17 2.14
C LEU A 122 11.62 -11.96 3.03
N LEU A 123 11.03 -13.05 3.53
CA LEU A 123 9.80 -13.01 4.34
C LEU A 123 10.04 -12.40 5.73
N TYR A 124 11.22 -12.62 6.30
CA TYR A 124 11.60 -12.08 7.60
C TYR A 124 11.72 -10.55 7.58
N TYR A 125 12.22 -9.97 6.49
CA TYR A 125 12.41 -8.53 6.34
C TYR A 125 11.29 -7.81 5.58
N SER A 126 10.21 -8.51 5.23
CA SER A 126 9.03 -7.91 4.56
C SER A 126 7.71 -8.12 5.30
N LEU A 127 7.40 -9.34 5.76
CA LEU A 127 6.04 -9.74 6.19
C LEU A 127 5.96 -10.38 7.58
N SER A 128 7.10 -10.70 8.18
CA SER A 128 7.18 -11.36 9.50
C SER A 128 6.71 -10.48 10.65
N LEU A 129 6.57 -11.10 11.84
CA LEU A 129 6.42 -10.36 13.08
C LEU A 129 7.69 -9.56 13.37
N SER A 130 7.53 -8.30 13.75
CA SER A 130 8.63 -7.38 14.08
C SER A 130 8.79 -7.14 15.58
N ALA A 131 7.72 -7.33 16.35
CA ALA A 131 7.68 -7.32 17.81
C ALA A 131 6.28 -7.74 18.29
N TRP A 132 6.12 -7.97 19.59
CA TRP A 132 4.82 -7.88 20.25
C TRP A 132 4.79 -6.68 21.19
N LYS A 133 3.58 -6.17 21.42
CA LYS A 133 3.31 -5.12 22.42
C LYS A 133 2.34 -5.68 23.44
N THR A 134 2.54 -5.31 24.71
CA THR A 134 1.60 -5.61 25.78
C THR A 134 1.34 -4.40 26.66
N THR A 135 0.08 -4.23 27.07
CA THR A 135 -0.34 -3.26 28.07
C THR A 135 -1.57 -3.80 28.82
N GLY A 136 -1.51 -3.79 30.15
CA GLY A 136 -2.54 -4.44 30.97
C GLY A 136 -2.73 -5.91 30.59
N PHE A 137 -3.93 -6.28 30.17
CA PHE A 137 -4.30 -7.64 29.75
C PHE A 137 -4.29 -7.86 28.24
N SER A 138 -3.89 -6.85 27.45
CA SER A 138 -3.93 -6.91 25.99
C SER A 138 -2.52 -7.10 25.43
N THR A 139 -2.35 -8.11 24.58
CA THR A 139 -1.11 -8.36 23.83
C THR A 139 -1.43 -8.47 22.35
N TRP A 140 -0.65 -7.79 21.50
CA TRP A 140 -0.84 -7.82 20.05
C TRP A 140 0.49 -7.86 19.32
N SER A 141 0.50 -8.57 18.19
CA SER A 141 1.66 -8.68 17.32
C SER A 141 1.77 -7.46 16.41
N LEU A 142 2.99 -7.04 16.13
CA LEU A 142 3.31 -6.08 15.08
C LEU A 142 4.02 -6.81 13.95
N ARG A 143 3.78 -6.41 12.71
CA ARG A 143 4.49 -6.91 11.53
C ARG A 143 5.50 -5.91 10.99
N VAL A 144 6.32 -6.33 10.04
CA VAL A 144 7.26 -5.46 9.32
C VAL A 144 6.51 -4.45 8.45
N ASN A 145 5.45 -4.86 7.77
CA ASN A 145 4.50 -3.97 7.11
C ASN A 145 3.40 -3.50 8.09
N PRO A 146 2.99 -2.22 8.04
CA PRO A 146 1.90 -1.70 8.85
C PRO A 146 0.55 -2.25 8.36
N SER A 147 -0.47 -2.09 9.20
CA SER A 147 -1.84 -2.46 8.85
C SER A 147 -2.83 -1.55 9.55
N SER A 148 -3.91 -1.20 8.85
CA SER A 148 -5.01 -0.40 9.39
C SER A 148 -5.58 -1.05 10.65
N GLY A 149 -5.45 -0.36 11.79
CA GLY A 149 -5.93 -0.89 13.07
C GLY A 149 -5.21 -2.14 13.56
N ASN A 150 -4.07 -2.52 12.96
CA ASN A 150 -3.30 -3.73 13.26
C ASN A 150 -4.11 -5.03 13.06
N LEU A 151 -4.92 -5.09 11.98
CA LEU A 151 -5.83 -6.20 11.68
C LEU A 151 -5.26 -7.21 10.67
N HIS A 152 -4.29 -6.79 9.86
CA HIS A 152 -3.52 -7.60 8.91
C HIS A 152 -4.40 -8.44 7.96
N PRO A 153 -5.21 -7.81 7.08
CA PRO A 153 -6.05 -8.52 6.09
C PRO A 153 -5.23 -9.26 5.04
N THR A 154 -4.02 -8.79 4.74
CA THR A 154 -3.17 -9.33 3.67
C THR A 154 -2.48 -10.63 4.08
N GLU A 155 -2.73 -11.69 3.30
CA GLU A 155 -2.05 -12.98 3.33
C GLU A 155 -1.06 -13.11 2.17
N CYS A 156 -0.06 -13.97 2.35
CA CYS A 156 1.02 -14.17 1.40
C CYS A 156 1.18 -15.66 1.06
N HIS A 157 1.25 -15.96 -0.23
CA HIS A 157 1.58 -17.28 -0.75
C HIS A 157 2.87 -17.23 -1.56
N ILE A 158 3.64 -18.31 -1.52
CA ILE A 158 4.85 -18.50 -2.33
C ILE A 158 4.58 -19.63 -3.32
N VAL A 159 4.71 -19.32 -4.61
CA VAL A 159 4.79 -20.30 -5.69
C VAL A 159 6.27 -20.40 -6.06
N SER A 160 6.87 -21.54 -5.74
CA SER A 160 8.31 -21.72 -5.84
C SER A 160 8.65 -22.82 -6.84
N PRO A 161 9.72 -22.68 -7.64
CA PRO A 161 10.39 -23.84 -8.20
C PRO A 161 10.95 -24.72 -7.07
N PRO A 162 11.42 -25.94 -7.37
CA PRO A 162 12.02 -26.80 -6.36
C PRO A 162 13.19 -26.09 -5.66
N LEU A 163 13.18 -26.09 -4.32
CA LEU A 163 14.21 -25.41 -3.54
C LEU A 163 15.34 -26.38 -3.18
N PRO A 164 16.62 -26.06 -3.54
CA PRO A 164 17.77 -26.86 -3.17
C PRO A 164 17.86 -27.07 -1.66
N ASN A 165 18.34 -28.25 -1.25
CA ASN A 165 18.55 -28.62 0.16
C ASN A 165 17.29 -28.47 1.06
N SER A 166 16.10 -28.57 0.46
CA SER A 166 14.82 -28.62 1.18
C SER A 166 14.11 -29.96 0.94
N PRO A 167 13.09 -30.31 1.73
CA PRO A 167 12.21 -31.45 1.44
C PRO A 167 11.46 -31.33 0.10
N TYR A 168 11.35 -30.12 -0.45
CA TYR A 168 10.63 -29.82 -1.70
C TYR A 168 11.62 -29.41 -2.80
N ASN A 169 12.56 -30.31 -3.10
CA ASN A 169 13.68 -30.09 -4.04
C ASN A 169 13.47 -30.70 -5.44
N SER A 170 12.34 -31.37 -5.69
CA SER A 170 12.09 -32.09 -6.95
C SER A 170 10.94 -31.51 -7.79
N SER A 171 9.93 -30.91 -7.14
CA SER A 171 8.73 -30.35 -7.79
C SER A 171 8.48 -28.91 -7.37
N SER A 172 7.82 -28.14 -8.23
CA SER A 172 7.27 -26.83 -7.87
C SER A 172 6.20 -27.00 -6.80
N PHE A 173 6.05 -26.02 -5.92
CA PHE A 173 5.07 -26.09 -4.84
C PHE A 173 4.46 -24.72 -4.56
N ILE A 174 3.28 -24.74 -3.95
CA ILE A 174 2.57 -23.57 -3.46
C ILE A 174 2.46 -23.68 -1.96
N SER A 175 2.77 -22.60 -1.27
CA SER A 175 2.73 -22.53 0.17
C SER A 175 2.13 -21.23 0.66
N HIS A 176 1.47 -21.28 1.81
CA HIS A 176 1.00 -20.13 2.55
C HIS A 176 2.06 -19.75 3.60
N TYR A 177 2.45 -18.47 3.66
CA TYR A 177 3.39 -18.00 4.67
C TYR A 177 2.68 -17.79 6.01
N CYS A 178 3.11 -18.49 7.05
CA CYS A 178 2.61 -18.31 8.40
C CYS A 178 3.52 -17.34 9.18
N PRO A 179 3.12 -16.07 9.36
CA PRO A 179 3.97 -15.08 10.05
C PRO A 179 4.14 -15.39 11.53
N LYS A 180 3.17 -16.04 12.19
CA LYS A 180 3.23 -16.36 13.63
C LYS A 180 4.40 -17.27 13.98
N ASP A 181 4.66 -18.25 13.13
CA ASP A 181 5.68 -19.28 13.37
C ASP A 181 6.91 -19.10 12.48
N HIS A 182 6.88 -18.09 11.58
CA HIS A 182 7.86 -17.91 10.52
C HIS A 182 8.10 -19.23 9.76
N SER A 183 7.05 -19.72 9.09
CA SER A 183 7.10 -20.99 8.36
C SER A 183 6.27 -20.94 7.08
N LEU A 184 6.47 -21.91 6.19
CA LEU A 184 5.65 -22.12 5.01
C LEU A 184 4.72 -23.33 5.23
N GLU A 185 3.41 -23.12 5.16
CA GLU A 185 2.42 -24.19 5.11
C GLU A 185 2.25 -24.63 3.66
N ILE A 186 2.74 -25.82 3.33
CA ILE A 186 2.75 -26.36 1.98
C ILE A 186 1.32 -26.76 1.60
N ARG A 187 0.73 -25.99 0.69
CA ARG A 187 -0.67 -26.13 0.28
C ARG A 187 -0.84 -27.13 -0.84
N ALA A 188 0.08 -27.17 -1.80
CA ALA A 188 0.05 -28.10 -2.90
C ALA A 188 1.45 -28.31 -3.48
N VAL A 189 1.71 -29.50 -3.99
CA VAL A 189 2.96 -29.87 -4.66
C VAL A 189 2.60 -30.34 -6.05
N GLY A 190 3.26 -29.78 -7.07
CA GLY A 190 3.04 -30.18 -8.45
C GLY A 190 3.44 -31.64 -8.66
N HIS A 191 2.67 -32.35 -9.49
CA HIS A 191 3.00 -33.71 -9.87
C HIS A 191 4.34 -33.75 -10.65
N GLN A 192 4.88 -34.96 -10.82
CA GLN A 192 6.20 -35.15 -11.42
C GLN A 192 6.25 -34.53 -12.84
N ASN A 193 7.19 -33.61 -13.06
CA ASN A 193 7.42 -32.80 -14.28
C ASN A 193 6.66 -31.46 -14.39
N LEU A 194 5.71 -31.13 -13.50
CA LEU A 194 5.07 -29.82 -13.52
C LEU A 194 6.01 -28.74 -12.96
N LYS A 195 6.66 -28.02 -13.87
CA LYS A 195 7.62 -26.95 -13.55
C LYS A 195 6.99 -25.59 -13.74
N LEU A 196 7.18 -24.73 -12.75
CA LEU A 196 6.86 -23.32 -12.87
C LEU A 196 7.62 -22.74 -14.07
N PRO A 197 6.95 -22.11 -15.06
CA PRO A 197 7.58 -21.69 -16.31
C PRO A 197 8.27 -20.32 -16.15
N ILE A 198 9.15 -20.24 -15.15
CA ILE A 198 10.06 -19.12 -14.88
C ILE A 198 11.48 -19.68 -14.68
N THR A 199 12.49 -18.81 -14.64
CA THR A 199 13.87 -19.25 -14.36
C THR A 199 13.98 -19.87 -12.96
N SER A 200 14.84 -20.88 -12.80
CA SER A 200 14.93 -21.66 -11.54
C SER A 200 15.47 -20.87 -10.34
N ASP A 201 16.00 -19.67 -10.56
CA ASP A 201 16.46 -18.71 -9.57
C ASP A 201 15.40 -17.65 -9.21
N SER A 202 14.18 -17.80 -9.72
CA SER A 202 13.06 -16.89 -9.50
C SER A 202 11.92 -17.56 -8.74
N LEU A 203 11.07 -16.77 -8.09
CA LEU A 203 9.85 -17.23 -7.42
C LEU A 203 8.70 -16.25 -7.64
N ILE A 204 7.48 -16.66 -7.29
CA ILE A 204 6.31 -15.77 -7.29
C ILE A 204 5.75 -15.64 -5.87
N VAL A 205 5.53 -14.40 -5.44
CA VAL A 205 4.77 -14.04 -4.24
C VAL A 205 3.35 -13.68 -4.67
N VAL A 206 2.33 -14.28 -4.08
CA VAL A 206 0.93 -13.93 -4.34
C VAL A 206 0.31 -13.36 -3.07
N PHE A 207 -0.26 -12.17 -3.19
CA PHE A 207 -1.02 -11.52 -2.12
C PHE A 207 -2.51 -11.75 -2.28
N SER A 208 -3.18 -11.90 -1.15
CA SER A 208 -4.64 -11.92 -1.08
C SER A 208 -5.12 -11.23 0.19
N SER A 209 -6.38 -10.81 0.22
CA SER A 209 -6.98 -10.12 1.34
C SER A 209 -8.15 -10.90 1.91
N ILE A 210 -8.27 -10.93 3.24
CA ILE A 210 -9.47 -11.39 3.94
C ILE A 210 -10.22 -10.15 4.42
N PHE A 211 -11.21 -9.71 3.63
CA PHE A 211 -11.93 -8.44 3.89
C PHE A 211 -12.58 -8.39 5.27
N TRP A 212 -13.02 -9.54 5.80
CA TRP A 212 -13.62 -9.62 7.13
C TRP A 212 -12.74 -9.04 8.24
N ARG A 213 -11.40 -9.19 8.15
CA ARG A 213 -10.48 -8.67 9.16
C ARG A 213 -10.64 -7.16 9.34
N GLU A 214 -10.68 -6.42 8.23
CA GLU A 214 -10.90 -4.97 8.24
C GLU A 214 -12.38 -4.62 8.47
N ALA A 215 -13.30 -5.37 7.87
CA ALA A 215 -14.75 -5.09 7.94
C ALA A 215 -15.32 -5.24 9.35
N TRP A 216 -14.73 -6.09 10.20
CA TRP A 216 -15.06 -6.20 11.61
C TRP A 216 -14.95 -4.86 12.35
N LYS A 217 -13.95 -4.03 12.00
CA LYS A 217 -13.72 -2.72 12.62
C LYS A 217 -14.30 -1.57 11.82
N TYR A 218 -14.12 -1.59 10.50
CA TYR A 218 -14.30 -0.44 9.63
C TYR A 218 -15.54 -0.50 8.73
N GLY A 219 -16.31 -1.60 8.81
CA GLY A 219 -17.52 -1.81 8.02
C GLY A 219 -17.33 -1.55 6.53
N GLU A 220 -18.17 -0.71 5.93
CA GLU A 220 -18.19 -0.45 4.48
C GLU A 220 -16.91 0.18 3.94
N ARG A 221 -16.00 0.69 4.78
CA ARG A 221 -14.73 1.29 4.33
C ARG A 221 -13.59 0.28 4.21
N ALA A 222 -13.80 -0.96 4.65
CA ALA A 222 -12.76 -2.00 4.75
C ALA A 222 -12.02 -2.32 3.45
N LEU A 223 -12.68 -2.28 2.28
CA LEU A 223 -11.99 -2.55 1.01
C LEU A 223 -10.90 -1.52 0.73
N ARG A 224 -11.06 -0.26 1.18
CA ARG A 224 -10.00 0.77 1.03
C ARG A 224 -8.77 0.37 1.85
N TYR A 225 -8.98 -0.01 3.11
CA TYR A 225 -7.92 -0.38 4.04
C TYR A 225 -7.20 -1.67 3.65
N CYS A 226 -7.92 -2.69 3.15
CA CYS A 226 -7.29 -3.89 2.61
C CYS A 226 -6.29 -3.53 1.49
N ASN A 227 -6.66 -2.62 0.59
CA ASN A 227 -5.80 -2.26 -0.53
C ASN A 227 -4.63 -1.33 -0.13
N HIS A 228 -4.78 -0.46 0.88
CA HIS A 228 -3.61 0.23 1.46
C HIS A 228 -2.59 -0.77 2.01
N ASP A 229 -3.08 -1.77 2.74
CA ASP A 229 -2.24 -2.81 3.35
C ASP A 229 -1.52 -3.66 2.30
N VAL A 230 -2.18 -3.98 1.18
CA VAL A 230 -1.55 -4.62 0.00
C VAL A 230 -0.42 -3.74 -0.55
N GLY A 231 -0.64 -2.44 -0.73
CA GLY A 231 0.41 -1.51 -1.17
C GLY A 231 1.62 -1.47 -0.24
N HIS A 232 1.38 -1.47 1.08
CA HIS A 232 2.43 -1.58 2.08
C HIS A 232 3.20 -2.90 1.99
N ALA A 233 2.51 -4.02 1.75
CA ALA A 233 3.11 -5.34 1.60
C ALA A 233 3.95 -5.46 0.31
N ILE A 234 3.45 -4.94 -0.81
CA ILE A 234 4.17 -4.85 -2.09
C ILE A 234 5.49 -4.12 -1.90
N ALA A 235 5.46 -2.93 -1.29
CA ALA A 235 6.67 -2.15 -1.04
C ALA A 235 7.65 -2.86 -0.09
N ALA A 236 7.14 -3.51 0.96
CA ALA A 236 7.98 -4.24 1.90
C ALA A 236 8.70 -5.43 1.22
N VAL A 237 8.01 -6.17 0.35
CA VAL A 237 8.62 -7.25 -0.44
C VAL A 237 9.63 -6.69 -1.45
N ALA A 238 9.30 -5.63 -2.18
CA ALA A 238 10.21 -5.02 -3.15
C ALA A 238 11.52 -4.52 -2.49
N ILE A 239 11.43 -3.91 -1.31
CA ILE A 239 12.60 -3.42 -0.56
C ILE A 239 13.43 -4.58 -0.01
N SER A 240 12.77 -5.63 0.51
CA SER A 240 13.47 -6.81 0.98
C SER A 240 14.12 -7.59 -0.16
N ALA A 241 13.49 -7.65 -1.33
CA ALA A 241 14.05 -8.24 -2.55
C ALA A 241 15.28 -7.45 -3.01
N ALA A 242 15.19 -6.12 -3.08
CA ALA A 242 16.32 -5.26 -3.46
C ALA A 242 17.54 -5.46 -2.55
N ALA A 243 17.32 -5.63 -1.23
CA ALA A 243 18.39 -5.91 -0.28
C ALA A 243 19.06 -7.28 -0.49
N LEU A 244 18.36 -8.24 -1.12
CA LEU A 244 18.89 -9.54 -1.53
C LEU A 244 19.54 -9.53 -2.93
N GLY A 245 19.51 -8.40 -3.63
CA GLY A 245 19.91 -8.29 -5.04
C GLY A 245 18.85 -8.81 -6.02
N TRP A 246 17.60 -8.93 -5.58
CA TRP A 246 16.49 -9.32 -6.42
C TRP A 246 15.65 -8.11 -6.83
N ASP A 247 15.09 -8.22 -8.02
CA ASP A 247 14.04 -7.37 -8.52
C ASP A 247 12.67 -7.98 -8.18
N ALA A 248 11.64 -7.15 -8.07
CA ALA A 248 10.24 -7.55 -7.94
C ALA A 248 9.39 -6.81 -8.99
N ARG A 249 8.60 -7.56 -9.77
CA ARG A 249 7.68 -7.01 -10.78
C ARG A 249 6.30 -7.63 -10.65
N LEU A 250 5.27 -6.82 -10.86
CA LEU A 250 3.88 -7.27 -10.91
C LEU A 250 3.66 -8.19 -12.11
N LEU A 251 2.97 -9.31 -11.91
CA LEU A 251 2.50 -10.20 -12.99
C LEU A 251 1.09 -9.77 -13.41
N ASP A 252 1.01 -8.63 -14.06
CA ASP A 252 -0.25 -7.92 -14.19
C ASP A 252 -1.23 -8.55 -15.18
N SER A 253 -0.75 -9.30 -16.17
CA SER A 253 -1.61 -9.94 -17.18
C SER A 253 -2.42 -11.13 -16.67
N LEU A 254 -2.19 -11.57 -15.43
CA LEU A 254 -3.03 -12.58 -14.78
C LEU A 254 -4.39 -11.99 -14.39
N SER A 255 -5.45 -12.70 -14.73
CA SER A 255 -6.81 -12.42 -14.29
C SER A 255 -7.00 -12.76 -12.81
N HIS A 256 -8.03 -12.18 -12.22
CA HIS A 256 -8.46 -12.54 -10.87
C HIS A 256 -8.74 -14.05 -10.73
N SER A 257 -9.40 -14.67 -11.70
CA SER A 257 -9.70 -16.11 -11.68
C SER A 257 -8.45 -17.00 -11.76
N GLU A 258 -7.45 -16.58 -12.52
CA GLU A 258 -6.15 -17.28 -12.57
C GLU A 258 -5.42 -17.18 -11.22
N LEU A 259 -5.48 -16.03 -10.55
CA LEU A 259 -4.96 -15.89 -9.19
C LEU A 259 -5.75 -16.72 -8.17
N GLU A 260 -7.09 -16.78 -8.28
CA GLU A 260 -7.95 -17.63 -7.43
C GLU A 260 -7.56 -19.11 -7.58
N ALA A 261 -7.32 -19.57 -8.81
CA ALA A 261 -6.87 -20.92 -9.10
C ALA A 261 -5.44 -21.17 -8.57
N LEU A 262 -4.54 -20.21 -8.74
CA LEU A 262 -3.14 -20.31 -8.32
C LEU A 262 -3.00 -20.51 -6.81
N ILE A 263 -3.80 -19.83 -5.98
CA ILE A 263 -3.76 -20.01 -4.51
C ILE A 263 -4.84 -20.96 -3.97
N GLY A 264 -5.58 -21.63 -4.87
CA GLY A 264 -6.52 -22.70 -4.53
C GLY A 264 -7.74 -22.23 -3.75
N VAL A 265 -8.21 -21.01 -3.98
CA VAL A 265 -9.37 -20.43 -3.25
C VAL A 265 -10.59 -21.34 -3.38
N THR A 266 -10.92 -21.75 -4.62
CA THR A 266 -12.09 -22.57 -4.94
C THR A 266 -12.03 -24.00 -4.39
N LYS A 267 -10.82 -24.50 -4.09
CA LYS A 267 -10.60 -25.82 -3.47
C LYS A 267 -10.63 -25.75 -1.93
N THR A 268 -10.42 -24.56 -1.38
CA THR A 268 -10.16 -24.34 0.05
C THR A 268 -11.37 -23.81 0.80
N TYR A 269 -12.14 -22.92 0.16
CA TYR A 269 -13.21 -22.16 0.79
C TYR A 269 -14.60 -22.60 0.30
N PRO A 270 -15.66 -22.36 1.09
CA PRO A 270 -17.02 -22.57 0.63
C PRO A 270 -17.33 -21.68 -0.59
N PRO A 271 -18.25 -22.10 -1.47
CA PRO A 271 -18.67 -21.29 -2.59
C PRO A 271 -19.24 -19.95 -2.10
N LEU A 272 -18.92 -18.89 -2.84
CA LEU A 272 -19.46 -17.56 -2.59
C LEU A 272 -20.96 -17.54 -2.93
N PRO A 273 -21.78 -16.75 -2.22
CA PRO A 273 -23.20 -16.69 -2.49
C PRO A 273 -23.48 -16.09 -3.87
N GLU A 274 -24.32 -16.76 -4.66
CA GLU A 274 -24.85 -16.24 -5.92
C GLU A 274 -26.40 -16.23 -5.87
N PRO A 275 -27.05 -15.06 -6.03
CA PRO A 275 -26.47 -13.73 -6.14
C PRO A 275 -25.89 -13.20 -4.82
N TRP A 276 -25.04 -12.16 -4.90
CA TRP A 276 -24.56 -11.45 -3.73
C TRP A 276 -25.72 -10.90 -2.87
N PRO A 277 -25.58 -10.85 -1.53
CA PRO A 277 -26.57 -10.23 -0.67
C PRO A 277 -26.89 -8.80 -1.11
N THR A 278 -28.17 -8.42 -1.11
CA THR A 278 -28.61 -7.06 -1.49
C THR A 278 -28.67 -6.09 -0.29
N LYS A 279 -28.37 -6.58 0.91
CA LYS A 279 -28.35 -5.82 2.16
C LYS A 279 -27.34 -6.45 3.13
N PRO A 280 -26.91 -5.72 4.17
CA PRO A 280 -26.01 -6.29 5.16
C PRO A 280 -26.64 -7.51 5.86
N LEU A 281 -25.85 -8.56 6.04
CA LEU A 281 -26.26 -9.79 6.73
C LEU A 281 -25.43 -9.97 8.00
N ARG A 282 -26.02 -10.54 9.04
CA ARG A 282 -25.34 -10.89 10.29
C ARG A 282 -25.59 -12.36 10.62
N GLY A 283 -24.55 -13.03 11.11
CA GLY A 283 -24.63 -14.41 11.57
C GLY A 283 -23.32 -15.14 11.27
N ASN A 284 -23.34 -16.45 11.41
CA ASN A 284 -22.22 -17.30 11.00
C ASN A 284 -22.18 -17.39 9.46
N LEU A 285 -21.21 -16.69 8.84
CA LEU A 285 -21.04 -16.57 7.39
C LEU A 285 -19.60 -16.94 7.00
N PRO A 286 -19.18 -18.22 7.04
CA PRO A 286 -17.77 -18.59 6.87
C PRO A 286 -17.13 -18.14 5.55
N TRP A 287 -17.94 -17.97 4.50
CA TRP A 287 -17.49 -17.48 3.19
C TRP A 287 -16.99 -16.03 3.22
N VAL A 288 -17.32 -15.22 4.24
CA VAL A 288 -16.77 -13.86 4.38
C VAL A 288 -15.29 -13.86 4.80
N GLU A 289 -14.80 -15.00 5.32
CA GLU A 289 -13.40 -15.23 5.67
C GLU A 289 -12.58 -15.79 4.50
N SER A 290 -13.20 -15.96 3.33
CA SER A 290 -12.50 -16.37 2.11
C SER A 290 -11.43 -15.36 1.72
N GLN A 291 -10.29 -15.87 1.25
CA GLN A 291 -9.25 -15.04 0.66
C GLN A 291 -9.70 -14.54 -0.72
N HIS A 292 -9.49 -13.26 -0.97
CA HIS A 292 -9.67 -12.61 -2.26
C HIS A 292 -8.29 -12.27 -2.83
N PRO A 293 -7.83 -12.90 -3.92
CA PRO A 293 -6.51 -12.61 -4.47
C PRO A 293 -6.43 -11.18 -4.98
N ASP A 294 -5.34 -10.50 -4.62
CA ASP A 294 -5.07 -9.11 -4.98
C ASP A 294 -4.11 -9.05 -6.17
N CYS A 295 -2.89 -9.60 -6.02
CA CYS A 295 -1.87 -9.56 -7.06
C CYS A 295 -0.79 -10.65 -6.89
N ALA A 296 -0.02 -10.87 -7.95
CA ALA A 296 1.18 -11.70 -7.94
C ALA A 296 2.42 -10.87 -8.33
N LEU A 297 3.52 -11.06 -7.60
CA LEU A 297 4.82 -10.46 -7.88
C LEU A 297 5.80 -11.57 -8.26
N VAL A 298 6.48 -11.45 -9.39
CA VAL A 298 7.64 -12.28 -9.69
C VAL A 298 8.89 -11.63 -9.12
N LEU A 299 9.71 -12.42 -8.44
CA LEU A 299 10.99 -12.03 -7.89
C LEU A 299 12.10 -12.80 -8.60
N PHE A 300 13.10 -12.09 -9.10
CA PHE A 300 14.17 -12.64 -9.92
C PHE A 300 15.49 -11.88 -9.66
N PRO A 301 16.66 -12.46 -9.93
CA PRO A 301 17.93 -11.75 -9.78
C PRO A 301 17.96 -10.46 -10.60
N ALA A 302 18.28 -9.33 -9.96
CA ALA A 302 18.35 -8.04 -10.63
C ALA A 302 19.46 -8.01 -11.69
N ASN A 303 19.39 -7.04 -12.61
CA ASN A 303 20.33 -6.87 -13.72
C ASN A 303 20.40 -8.08 -14.68
N THR A 304 19.33 -8.87 -14.76
CA THR A 304 19.18 -9.96 -15.73
C THR A 304 18.12 -9.61 -16.78
N ASN A 305 18.22 -10.21 -17.97
CA ASN A 305 17.20 -10.10 -19.02
C ASN A 305 16.03 -11.05 -18.74
N PHE A 306 15.28 -10.77 -17.67
CA PHE A 306 14.17 -11.60 -17.24
C PHE A 306 12.92 -11.38 -18.10
N THR A 307 12.22 -12.47 -18.46
CA THR A 307 10.98 -12.44 -19.23
C THR A 307 9.99 -13.46 -18.69
N ILE A 308 8.70 -13.26 -18.98
CA ILE A 308 7.61 -14.17 -18.61
C ILE A 308 6.86 -14.58 -19.86
N ASN A 309 6.63 -15.89 -20.00
CA ASN A 309 5.70 -16.45 -20.97
C ASN A 309 4.33 -16.64 -20.29
N TYR A 310 3.43 -15.67 -20.43
CA TYR A 310 2.10 -15.73 -19.83
C TYR A 310 1.28 -16.94 -20.30
N PRO A 311 1.22 -17.31 -21.59
CA PRO A 311 0.58 -18.55 -22.03
C PRO A 311 1.05 -19.79 -21.25
N ALA A 312 2.36 -20.01 -21.13
CA ALA A 312 2.91 -21.13 -20.37
C ALA A 312 2.54 -21.04 -18.88
N LEU A 313 2.57 -19.84 -18.30
CA LEU A 313 2.18 -19.62 -16.90
C LEU A 313 0.70 -19.94 -16.66
N ARG A 314 -0.19 -19.62 -17.61
CA ARG A 314 -1.62 -19.95 -17.53
C ARG A 314 -1.87 -21.45 -17.65
N GLU A 315 -1.14 -22.13 -18.53
CA GLU A 315 -1.15 -23.59 -18.61
C GLU A 315 -0.70 -24.22 -17.29
N PHE A 316 0.39 -23.72 -16.71
CA PHE A 316 0.85 -24.14 -15.38
C PHE A 316 -0.23 -23.90 -14.32
N VAL A 317 -0.86 -22.73 -14.26
CA VAL A 317 -1.94 -22.44 -13.28
C VAL A 317 -3.09 -23.44 -13.43
N LYS A 318 -3.52 -23.70 -14.66
CA LYS A 318 -4.61 -24.64 -14.96
C LYS A 318 -4.27 -26.05 -14.49
N GLU A 319 -3.11 -26.55 -14.89
CA GLU A 319 -2.66 -27.91 -14.55
C GLU A 319 -2.36 -28.05 -13.05
N PHE A 320 -1.76 -27.03 -12.44
CA PHE A 320 -1.45 -27.03 -11.01
C PHE A 320 -2.73 -27.00 -10.15
N SER A 321 -3.81 -26.36 -10.64
CA SER A 321 -5.08 -26.28 -9.92
C SER A 321 -5.74 -27.64 -9.66
N ASP A 322 -5.37 -28.67 -10.42
CA ASP A 322 -5.83 -30.05 -10.25
C ASP A 322 -4.98 -30.87 -9.25
N SER A 323 -3.93 -30.27 -8.70
CA SER A 323 -3.11 -30.91 -7.65
C SER A 323 -3.90 -31.11 -6.35
N GLU A 324 -3.42 -32.00 -5.49
CA GLU A 324 -4.00 -32.19 -4.16
C GLU A 324 -3.69 -31.00 -3.25
N TRP A 325 -4.74 -30.40 -2.69
CA TRP A 325 -4.64 -29.26 -1.77
C TRP A 325 -4.71 -29.72 -0.31
N ALA A 326 -3.69 -29.40 0.46
CA ALA A 326 -3.55 -29.71 1.87
C ALA A 326 -4.13 -28.62 2.79
N GLY A 327 -4.66 -29.07 3.92
CA GLY A 327 -5.12 -28.24 5.03
C GLY A 327 -6.45 -27.51 4.79
N LYS A 328 -7.19 -27.32 5.88
CA LYS A 328 -8.40 -26.49 5.93
C LYS A 328 -8.11 -25.19 6.68
N PRO A 329 -8.64 -24.04 6.23
CA PRO A 329 -8.47 -22.78 6.93
C PRO A 329 -9.13 -22.87 8.33
N ASN A 330 -8.47 -22.35 9.35
CA ASN A 330 -9.14 -22.11 10.63
C ASN A 330 -10.17 -20.98 10.50
N SER A 331 -11.22 -21.03 11.31
CA SER A 331 -12.14 -19.91 11.45
C SER A 331 -11.46 -18.74 12.18
N LEU A 332 -11.70 -17.52 11.72
CA LEU A 332 -11.10 -16.30 12.28
C LEU A 332 -12.01 -15.65 13.34
N SER A 333 -13.32 -15.72 13.15
CA SER A 333 -14.36 -15.21 14.05
C SER A 333 -15.53 -16.20 14.15
N LYS A 334 -16.27 -16.15 15.27
CA LYS A 334 -17.45 -17.00 15.49
C LYS A 334 -18.66 -16.54 14.68
N ASP A 335 -18.83 -15.22 14.58
CA ASP A 335 -19.93 -14.57 13.87
C ASP A 335 -19.41 -13.47 12.95
N HIS A 336 -20.24 -13.03 12.01
CA HIS A 336 -19.85 -12.10 10.97
C HIS A 336 -20.91 -11.03 10.73
N VAL A 337 -20.47 -9.92 10.14
CA VAL A 337 -21.33 -8.94 9.48
C VAL A 337 -20.84 -8.81 8.04
N CYS A 338 -21.63 -9.32 7.10
CA CYS A 338 -21.41 -9.10 5.68
C CYS A 338 -21.88 -7.69 5.32
N TRP A 339 -20.95 -6.85 4.89
CA TRP A 339 -21.23 -5.56 4.26
C TRP A 339 -21.31 -5.78 2.75
N ASP A 340 -22.54 -5.96 2.23
CA ASP A 340 -22.83 -6.34 0.84
C ASP A 340 -22.03 -5.53 -0.19
N VAL A 341 -21.94 -4.21 0.02
CA VAL A 341 -21.26 -3.29 -0.90
C VAL A 341 -19.79 -3.64 -1.13
N ILE A 342 -19.10 -4.25 -0.15
CA ILE A 342 -17.71 -4.70 -0.32
C ILE A 342 -17.64 -5.76 -1.42
N TYR A 343 -18.53 -6.76 -1.38
CA TYR A 343 -18.50 -7.91 -2.28
C TYR A 343 -19.04 -7.57 -3.67
N HIS A 344 -20.07 -6.72 -3.77
CA HIS A 344 -20.52 -6.16 -5.05
C HIS A 344 -19.38 -5.40 -5.74
N THR A 345 -18.68 -4.54 -5.00
CA THR A 345 -17.55 -3.79 -5.56
C THR A 345 -16.36 -4.68 -5.85
N ALA A 346 -16.02 -5.63 -4.99
CA ALA A 346 -14.95 -6.60 -5.23
C ALA A 346 -15.20 -7.43 -6.51
N GLY A 347 -16.46 -7.78 -6.79
CA GLY A 347 -16.85 -8.41 -8.06
C GLY A 347 -16.65 -7.50 -9.27
N ALA A 348 -17.06 -6.23 -9.17
CA ALA A 348 -16.97 -5.26 -10.25
C ALA A 348 -15.52 -4.84 -10.61
N ILE A 349 -14.60 -4.88 -9.64
CA ILE A 349 -13.20 -4.48 -9.83
C ILE A 349 -12.27 -5.67 -10.14
N LYS A 350 -12.80 -6.86 -10.41
CA LYS A 350 -11.98 -8.01 -10.82
C LYS A 350 -11.22 -7.69 -12.11
N LYS A 351 -9.90 -7.90 -12.10
CA LYS A 351 -9.08 -7.72 -13.29
C LYS A 351 -9.32 -8.86 -14.29
N PRO A 352 -9.62 -8.57 -15.57
CA PRO A 352 -9.61 -9.58 -16.63
C PRO A 352 -8.18 -9.96 -17.03
N ALA A 353 -8.04 -11.10 -17.70
CA ALA A 353 -6.78 -11.45 -18.38
C ALA A 353 -6.57 -10.50 -19.57
N ASP A 354 -5.30 -10.22 -19.86
CA ASP A 354 -4.90 -9.51 -21.08
C ASP A 354 -3.63 -10.15 -21.67
N ASP A 355 -3.30 -9.79 -22.91
CA ASP A 355 -2.12 -10.29 -23.61
C ASP A 355 -0.98 -9.28 -23.61
N ASN A 356 -0.90 -8.43 -22.58
CA ASN A 356 0.21 -7.49 -22.45
C ASN A 356 1.54 -8.25 -22.28
N CYS A 357 2.57 -7.76 -22.95
CA CYS A 357 3.91 -8.31 -22.79
C CYS A 357 4.50 -7.91 -21.43
N PHE A 358 5.08 -8.89 -20.73
CA PHE A 358 5.89 -8.60 -19.54
C PHE A 358 7.10 -7.76 -19.93
N SER A 359 7.36 -6.70 -19.17
CA SER A 359 8.54 -5.85 -19.34
C SER A 359 9.17 -5.50 -18.00
N VAL A 360 10.51 -5.47 -17.99
CA VAL A 360 11.29 -4.99 -16.85
C VAL A 360 11.56 -3.51 -17.06
N ASN A 361 11.01 -2.68 -16.17
CA ASN A 361 11.28 -1.25 -16.20
C ASN A 361 12.78 -0.96 -15.94
N PRO A 362 13.37 0.03 -16.62
CA PRO A 362 14.69 0.55 -16.25
C PRO A 362 14.76 0.88 -14.75
N PHE A 363 15.95 0.71 -14.17
CA PHE A 363 16.22 1.14 -12.81
C PHE A 363 16.90 2.50 -12.82
N TYR A 364 16.26 3.50 -12.22
CA TYR A 364 16.84 4.82 -11.97
C TYR A 364 17.07 5.01 -10.48
N LYS A 365 18.26 5.51 -10.13
CA LYS A 365 18.59 5.85 -8.75
C LYS A 365 17.67 6.94 -8.22
N SER A 366 17.31 6.89 -6.94
CA SER A 366 16.58 7.98 -6.30
C SER A 366 17.48 9.21 -6.12
N GLY A 367 16.85 10.39 -6.06
CA GLY A 367 17.58 11.62 -5.76
C GLY A 367 18.12 11.64 -4.33
N LEU A 368 19.36 12.13 -4.18
CA LEU A 368 20.05 12.18 -2.90
C LEU A 368 20.60 13.58 -2.61
N ILE A 369 20.19 14.16 -1.48
CA ILE A 369 20.69 15.41 -0.91
C ILE A 369 22.00 15.16 -0.15
N SER A 370 22.03 14.12 0.69
CA SER A 370 23.24 13.75 1.44
C SER A 370 23.19 12.31 1.97
N GLU A 371 24.24 11.52 1.70
CA GLU A 371 24.42 10.19 2.30
C GLU A 371 24.48 10.22 3.83
N ASN A 372 24.96 11.33 4.41
CA ASN A 372 25.12 11.47 5.85
C ASN A 372 23.79 11.43 6.61
N LEU A 373 22.65 11.66 5.94
CA LEU A 373 21.32 11.54 6.54
C LEU A 373 21.02 10.11 6.99
N TYR A 374 21.65 9.11 6.37
CA TYR A 374 21.35 7.69 6.58
C TYR A 374 22.56 6.85 7.01
N LYS A 375 23.72 7.47 7.23
CA LYS A 375 25.02 6.79 7.39
C LYS A 375 25.04 5.66 8.43
N ASP A 376 24.22 5.79 9.48
CA ASP A 376 24.18 4.85 10.61
C ASP A 376 23.12 3.74 10.44
N PHE A 377 22.37 3.74 9.33
CA PHE A 377 21.24 2.83 9.12
C PHE A 377 21.49 1.80 8.02
N ARG A 378 21.10 0.56 8.32
CA ARG A 378 21.06 -0.56 7.39
C ARG A 378 19.61 -0.90 7.07
N VAL A 379 19.35 -1.43 5.88
CA VAL A 379 17.99 -1.74 5.42
C VAL A 379 17.22 -2.61 6.42
N TYR A 380 17.84 -3.69 6.89
CA TYR A 380 17.20 -4.62 7.82
C TYR A 380 16.91 -4.01 9.19
N ASP A 381 17.74 -3.07 9.67
CA ASP A 381 17.43 -2.33 10.88
C ASP A 381 16.20 -1.44 10.69
N VAL A 382 16.16 -0.69 9.59
CA VAL A 382 15.07 0.24 9.29
C VAL A 382 13.74 -0.52 9.17
N VAL A 383 13.67 -1.56 8.33
CA VAL A 383 12.43 -2.31 8.12
C VAL A 383 11.93 -3.00 9.40
N ARG A 384 12.84 -3.55 10.23
CA ARG A 384 12.48 -4.26 11.47
C ARG A 384 12.09 -3.34 12.60
N LYS A 385 12.67 -2.13 12.68
CA LYS A 385 12.51 -1.20 13.82
C LYS A 385 11.53 -0.06 13.56
N ARG A 386 11.19 0.24 12.30
CA ARG A 386 10.13 1.17 11.90
C ARG A 386 8.81 0.90 12.63
N ARG A 387 8.19 1.93 13.21
CA ARG A 387 6.90 1.82 13.91
C ARG A 387 6.00 2.99 13.56
N SER A 388 4.69 2.74 13.62
CA SER A 388 3.68 3.79 13.56
C SER A 388 3.68 4.59 14.86
N ALA A 389 3.79 5.91 14.76
CA ALA A 389 3.64 6.83 15.88
C ALA A 389 2.20 6.75 16.41
N VAL A 390 2.04 6.69 17.73
CA VAL A 390 0.71 6.77 18.37
C VAL A 390 0.33 8.23 18.60
N ASP A 391 1.33 9.10 18.78
CA ASP A 391 1.20 10.54 18.95
C ASP A 391 2.52 11.24 18.55
N MET A 392 2.47 12.56 18.33
CA MET A 392 3.62 13.39 17.94
C MET A 392 3.98 14.42 19.03
N ASP A 393 5.26 14.73 19.18
CA ASP A 393 5.79 15.50 20.30
C ASP A 393 5.53 17.03 20.24
N ARG A 394 5.03 17.54 19.11
CA ARG A 394 4.71 18.96 18.84
C ARG A 394 5.89 19.92 18.80
N VAL A 395 7.10 19.46 19.09
CA VAL A 395 8.28 20.31 19.29
C VAL A 395 9.40 19.98 18.32
N HIS A 396 9.40 18.79 17.72
CA HIS A 396 10.41 18.40 16.75
C HIS A 396 10.38 19.31 15.53
N ILE A 397 11.55 19.82 15.15
CA ILE A 397 11.74 20.66 13.96
C ILE A 397 12.63 19.88 13.00
N MET A 398 12.12 19.63 11.80
CA MET A 398 12.84 18.96 10.72
C MET A 398 13.62 19.99 9.89
N GLU A 399 14.84 19.69 9.47
CA GLU A 399 15.57 20.54 8.51
C GLU A 399 15.00 20.37 7.08
N LYS A 400 14.95 21.43 6.28
CA LYS A 400 14.36 21.38 4.92
C LYS A 400 15.06 20.37 4.01
N GLU A 401 16.35 20.14 4.18
CA GLU A 401 17.13 19.17 3.43
C GLU A 401 16.63 17.74 3.70
N THR A 402 16.34 17.42 4.97
CA THR A 402 15.70 16.16 5.37
C THR A 402 14.30 16.05 4.77
N PHE A 403 13.50 17.12 4.81
CA PHE A 403 12.18 17.14 4.19
C PHE A 403 12.25 16.86 2.68
N TYR A 404 13.13 17.54 1.94
CA TYR A 404 13.31 17.32 0.51
C TYR A 404 13.82 15.91 0.19
N GLN A 405 14.73 15.38 1.01
CA GLN A 405 15.22 14.02 0.86
C GLN A 405 14.07 12.99 0.94
N ILE A 406 13.19 13.10 1.96
CA ILE A 406 12.03 12.22 2.12
C ILE A 406 11.13 12.28 0.88
N LEU A 407 10.89 13.50 0.34
CA LEU A 407 10.05 13.68 -0.84
C LEU A 407 10.69 13.16 -2.13
N LEU A 408 12.01 13.24 -2.27
CA LEU A 408 12.73 12.67 -3.41
C LEU A 408 12.56 11.15 -3.47
N HIS A 409 12.60 10.46 -2.33
CA HIS A 409 12.32 9.02 -2.27
C HIS A 409 10.84 8.68 -2.51
N CYS A 410 9.93 9.66 -2.45
CA CYS A 410 8.53 9.47 -2.84
C CYS A 410 8.29 9.61 -4.34
N LEU A 411 9.28 10.06 -5.12
CA LEU A 411 9.15 10.22 -6.58
C LEU A 411 9.30 8.86 -7.29
N PRO A 412 8.41 8.55 -8.26
CA PRO A 412 8.39 7.24 -8.91
C PRO A 412 9.57 7.02 -9.86
N SER A 413 10.09 8.08 -10.50
CA SER A 413 11.07 7.97 -11.58
C SER A 413 12.52 8.09 -11.10
N GLY A 414 12.74 8.45 -9.84
CA GLY A 414 14.08 8.74 -9.33
C GLY A 414 14.68 9.99 -9.94
N GLU A 415 16.00 10.01 -10.13
CA GLU A 415 16.71 11.04 -10.89
C GLU A 415 16.40 10.91 -12.38
N VAL A 416 15.75 11.93 -12.93
CA VAL A 416 15.39 12.02 -14.36
C VAL A 416 16.44 12.84 -15.12
N GLY A 417 16.75 12.42 -16.35
CA GLY A 417 17.69 13.12 -17.22
C GLY A 417 17.16 14.45 -17.76
N PRO A 418 18.00 15.25 -18.45
CA PRO A 418 17.54 16.49 -19.09
C PRO A 418 16.39 16.24 -20.06
N GLY A 419 15.24 16.87 -19.83
CA GLY A 419 14.04 16.75 -20.67
C GLY A 419 13.13 15.56 -20.32
N GLU A 420 13.57 14.65 -19.44
CA GLU A 420 12.72 13.62 -18.87
C GLU A 420 11.88 14.20 -17.73
N LYS A 421 10.69 13.61 -17.53
CA LYS A 421 9.70 14.06 -16.55
C LYS A 421 9.44 12.97 -15.52
N GLN A 422 9.12 13.39 -14.30
CA GLN A 422 8.58 12.51 -13.28
C GLN A 422 7.24 11.92 -13.74
N GLY A 423 7.02 10.65 -13.45
CA GLY A 423 5.74 9.95 -13.64
C GLY A 423 5.91 8.45 -13.80
N ARG A 424 6.97 8.00 -14.47
CA ARG A 424 7.25 6.58 -14.67
C ARG A 424 7.78 5.90 -13.42
N ASN A 425 7.35 4.68 -13.15
CA ASN A 425 7.77 3.90 -11.98
C ASN A 425 9.11 3.17 -12.23
N PHE A 426 10.23 3.84 -11.99
CA PHE A 426 11.60 3.37 -12.30
C PHE A 426 12.51 3.20 -11.08
N THR A 427 12.11 3.69 -9.90
CA THR A 427 12.91 3.54 -8.67
C THR A 427 12.30 2.56 -7.68
N VAL A 428 13.09 1.99 -6.78
CA VAL A 428 12.59 1.10 -5.71
C VAL A 428 11.87 1.94 -4.65
N PRO A 429 10.69 1.53 -4.14
CA PRO A 429 9.93 0.32 -4.49
C PRO A 429 8.95 0.49 -5.66
N PHE A 430 8.74 1.69 -6.19
CA PHE A 430 7.70 1.99 -7.17
C PHE A 430 7.78 1.19 -8.46
N ARG A 431 9.00 0.84 -8.89
CA ARG A 431 9.26 0.04 -10.09
C ARG A 431 8.76 -1.39 -10.03
N VAL A 432 8.06 -1.80 -8.98
CA VAL A 432 7.23 -3.00 -9.01
C VAL A 432 5.96 -2.83 -9.86
N LEU A 433 5.48 -1.59 -10.01
CA LEU A 433 4.25 -1.24 -10.74
C LEU A 433 4.50 -1.08 -12.24
N GLU A 434 3.46 -1.34 -13.04
CA GLU A 434 3.52 -1.29 -14.52
C GLU A 434 2.88 -0.06 -15.15
N TRP A 435 2.10 0.72 -14.38
CA TRP A 435 1.51 1.97 -14.85
C TRP A 435 2.33 3.18 -14.39
N ASP A 436 2.11 4.35 -15.01
CA ASP A 436 2.66 5.62 -14.54
C ASP A 436 1.92 6.10 -13.28
N ALA A 437 2.61 6.85 -12.41
CA ALA A 437 2.07 7.32 -11.15
C ALA A 437 0.79 8.15 -11.34
N GLU A 438 -0.25 7.76 -10.59
CA GLU A 438 -1.56 8.41 -10.60
C GLU A 438 -1.84 9.17 -9.29
N VAL A 439 -0.97 9.03 -8.29
CA VAL A 439 -1.14 9.61 -6.95
C VAL A 439 -0.15 10.75 -6.69
N HIS A 440 -0.64 11.88 -6.19
CA HIS A 440 0.11 13.08 -5.84
C HIS A 440 -0.05 13.43 -4.35
N LEU A 441 0.75 14.35 -3.80
CA LEU A 441 0.72 14.66 -2.37
C LEU A 441 0.37 16.13 -2.12
N ALA A 442 -0.71 16.40 -1.40
CA ALA A 442 -1.01 17.69 -0.80
C ALA A 442 -0.42 17.74 0.61
N LEU A 443 0.58 18.60 0.86
CA LEU A 443 1.35 18.63 2.10
C LEU A 443 1.01 19.85 2.95
N PHE A 444 0.72 19.62 4.23
CA PHE A 444 0.55 20.61 5.27
C PHE A 444 1.86 20.72 6.05
N VAL A 445 2.65 21.77 5.78
CA VAL A 445 3.98 21.96 6.37
C VAL A 445 3.87 22.81 7.64
N HIS A 446 4.33 22.27 8.77
CA HIS A 446 4.15 22.88 10.10
C HIS A 446 5.47 23.32 10.76
N ARG A 447 6.49 22.44 10.78
CA ARG A 447 7.74 22.63 11.53
C ARG A 447 8.94 22.13 10.73
N VAL A 448 9.16 22.75 9.57
CA VAL A 448 10.33 22.50 8.73
C VAL A 448 11.21 23.74 8.70
N ARG A 449 12.40 23.70 9.32
CA ARG A 449 13.33 24.83 9.36
C ARG A 449 13.80 25.17 7.95
N GLY A 450 13.79 26.47 7.65
CA GLY A 450 14.20 26.98 6.33
C GLY A 450 13.12 26.83 5.25
N LEU A 451 11.91 26.40 5.61
CA LEU A 451 10.74 26.37 4.74
C LEU A 451 9.58 27.12 5.41
N GLU A 452 8.88 27.95 4.65
CA GLU A 452 7.69 28.65 5.14
C GLU A 452 6.58 27.66 5.54
N LYS A 453 5.86 27.95 6.63
CA LYS A 453 4.65 27.18 6.95
C LYS A 453 3.60 27.40 5.87
N GLY A 454 2.91 26.34 5.46
CA GLY A 454 1.91 26.47 4.42
C GLY A 454 1.40 25.16 3.85
N LEU A 455 0.59 25.32 2.80
CA LEU A 455 0.10 24.24 1.96
C LEU A 455 1.01 24.11 0.73
N TYR A 456 1.47 22.90 0.46
CA TYR A 456 2.37 22.54 -0.63
C TYR A 456 1.77 21.38 -1.43
N PHE A 457 2.28 21.13 -2.62
CA PHE A 457 1.84 20.04 -3.48
C PHE A 457 3.04 19.42 -4.21
N LEU A 458 3.22 18.11 -4.06
CA LEU A 458 4.20 17.32 -4.78
C LEU A 458 3.53 16.65 -5.99
N VAL A 459 3.94 17.06 -7.19
CA VAL A 459 3.43 16.51 -8.45
C VAL A 459 4.29 15.32 -8.86
N ARG A 460 3.89 14.12 -8.44
CA ARG A 460 4.64 12.87 -8.75
C ARG A 460 4.63 12.46 -10.23
N ASN A 461 3.65 12.95 -11.01
CA ASN A 461 3.58 12.78 -12.45
C ASN A 461 3.38 14.15 -13.09
N GLU A 462 4.42 14.69 -13.72
CA GLU A 462 4.40 16.04 -14.31
C GLU A 462 3.50 16.13 -15.55
N GLY A 463 3.10 14.99 -16.14
CA GLY A 463 2.06 14.94 -17.17
C GLY A 463 0.69 15.40 -16.65
N HIS A 464 0.46 15.37 -15.34
CA HIS A 464 -0.78 15.83 -14.71
C HIS A 464 -0.72 17.28 -14.21
N PHE A 465 0.40 17.98 -14.39
CA PHE A 465 0.59 19.31 -13.80
C PHE A 465 -0.50 20.32 -14.21
N ASP A 466 -0.78 20.42 -15.52
CA ASP A 466 -1.75 21.39 -16.03
C ASP A 466 -3.19 21.07 -15.62
N SER A 467 -3.57 19.78 -15.60
CA SER A 467 -4.90 19.36 -15.16
C SER A 467 -5.09 19.59 -13.66
N LEU A 468 -4.09 19.25 -12.83
CA LEU A 468 -4.08 19.56 -11.40
C LEU A 468 -4.23 21.06 -11.14
N LYS A 469 -3.41 21.88 -11.82
CA LYS A 469 -3.43 23.33 -11.65
C LYS A 469 -4.76 23.94 -12.07
N LYS A 470 -5.40 23.40 -13.12
CA LYS A 470 -6.73 23.82 -13.59
C LYS A 470 -7.84 23.38 -12.65
N ALA A 471 -7.77 22.17 -12.10
CA ALA A 471 -8.79 21.59 -11.23
C ALA A 471 -8.77 22.15 -9.79
N MET A 472 -7.64 22.71 -9.35
CA MET A 472 -7.48 23.27 -8.01
C MET A 472 -7.78 24.78 -7.97
N ARG A 473 -7.87 25.36 -6.76
CA ARG A 473 -8.15 26.79 -6.56
C ARG A 473 -7.24 27.68 -7.41
N SER A 474 -7.85 28.57 -8.20
CA SER A 474 -7.12 29.50 -9.09
C SER A 474 -6.26 30.52 -8.34
N GLN A 475 -6.49 30.71 -7.03
CA GLN A 475 -5.69 31.61 -6.18
C GLN A 475 -4.39 30.97 -5.67
N PHE A 476 -4.16 29.68 -5.90
CA PHE A 476 -2.92 29.02 -5.46
C PHE A 476 -1.70 29.53 -6.22
N GLU A 477 -0.60 29.71 -5.49
CA GLU A 477 0.63 30.32 -5.99
C GLU A 477 1.38 29.43 -7.01
N TRP A 478 1.30 28.10 -6.86
CA TRP A 478 2.04 27.12 -7.67
C TRP A 478 3.53 27.50 -7.86
N THR A 479 4.17 27.95 -6.78
CA THR A 479 5.54 28.49 -6.83
C THR A 479 6.52 27.49 -6.22
N GLN A 480 7.60 27.17 -6.91
CA GLN A 480 8.64 26.29 -6.37
C GLN A 480 9.36 26.99 -5.20
N PRO A 481 9.59 26.31 -4.06
CA PRO A 481 10.25 26.93 -2.91
C PRO A 481 11.71 27.30 -3.19
N ASP A 482 12.23 28.33 -2.51
CA ASP A 482 13.62 28.76 -2.66
C ASP A 482 14.58 27.63 -2.26
N ASN A 483 15.59 27.38 -3.09
CA ASN A 483 16.57 26.29 -2.94
C ASN A 483 15.95 24.88 -2.91
N CYS A 484 14.74 24.71 -3.45
CA CYS A 484 14.20 23.37 -3.75
C CYS A 484 15.03 22.71 -4.86
N PRO A 485 15.36 21.41 -4.77
CA PRO A 485 16.00 20.69 -5.86
C PRO A 485 15.20 20.82 -7.16
N LYS A 486 15.90 21.08 -8.28
CA LYS A 486 15.25 21.27 -9.59
C LYS A 486 14.46 20.05 -10.06
N THR A 487 14.92 18.86 -9.68
CA THR A 487 14.29 17.57 -10.00
C THR A 487 13.11 17.23 -9.07
N LEU A 488 12.85 18.05 -8.04
CA LEU A 488 11.74 17.86 -7.11
C LEU A 488 10.56 18.78 -7.51
N PRO A 489 9.50 18.25 -8.15
CA PRO A 489 8.32 19.02 -8.58
C PRO A 489 7.40 19.34 -7.39
N LEU A 490 7.94 20.07 -6.42
CA LEU A 490 7.26 20.55 -5.23
C LEU A 490 6.89 22.02 -5.38
N TYR A 491 5.62 22.34 -5.15
CA TYR A 491 5.09 23.69 -5.31
C TYR A 491 4.41 24.14 -4.01
N ARG A 492 4.72 25.35 -3.54
CA ARG A 492 3.94 26.03 -2.51
C ARG A 492 2.64 26.53 -3.14
N LEU A 493 1.52 26.20 -2.52
CA LEU A 493 0.18 26.64 -2.93
C LEU A 493 -0.28 27.86 -2.14
N ALA A 494 -0.04 27.88 -0.82
CA ALA A 494 -0.42 29.00 0.05
C ALA A 494 0.46 29.06 1.29
N LYS A 495 0.79 30.28 1.74
CA LYS A 495 1.48 30.53 3.02
C LYS A 495 0.51 30.63 4.18
N GLY A 496 0.93 30.15 5.35
CA GLY A 496 0.21 30.32 6.60
C GLY A 496 0.29 29.10 7.50
N ASP A 497 -0.09 29.28 8.77
CA ASP A 497 -0.20 28.15 9.69
C ASP A 497 -1.41 27.28 9.31
N CYS A 498 -1.14 26.04 8.94
CA CYS A 498 -2.13 25.07 8.50
C CYS A 498 -2.35 23.94 9.51
N GLN A 499 -1.85 24.05 10.75
CA GLN A 499 -1.98 23.02 11.77
C GLN A 499 -3.46 22.68 12.08
N ASP A 500 -4.28 23.68 12.40
CA ASP A 500 -5.72 23.45 12.68
C ASP A 500 -6.45 22.86 11.47
N LEU A 501 -6.05 23.28 10.27
CA LEU A 501 -6.61 22.78 9.02
C LEU A 501 -6.28 21.29 8.82
N ALA A 502 -5.00 20.92 8.97
CA ALA A 502 -4.51 19.55 8.85
C ALA A 502 -5.20 18.61 9.84
N LYS A 503 -5.35 19.05 11.10
CA LYS A 503 -6.15 18.37 12.12
C LYS A 503 -7.59 18.19 11.67
N GLN A 504 -8.26 19.26 11.26
CA GLN A 504 -9.66 19.23 10.87
C GLN A 504 -9.92 18.25 9.73
N VAL A 505 -9.18 18.34 8.62
CA VAL A 505 -9.40 17.46 7.45
C VAL A 505 -9.05 16.00 7.75
N SER A 506 -8.18 15.75 8.73
CA SER A 506 -7.79 14.39 9.15
C SER A 506 -8.66 13.87 10.30
N CYS A 507 -9.99 14.02 10.19
CA CYS A 507 -10.95 13.60 11.23
C CYS A 507 -10.71 14.21 12.63
N ILE A 508 -10.22 15.45 12.70
CA ILE A 508 -9.95 16.16 13.97
C ILE A 508 -8.84 15.46 14.80
N GLN A 509 -7.96 14.69 14.15
CA GLN A 509 -6.87 13.99 14.83
C GLN A 509 -5.66 14.92 15.04
N ASP A 510 -5.28 15.15 16.31
CA ASP A 510 -4.15 16.00 16.70
C ASP A 510 -2.83 15.59 16.03
N ILE A 511 -2.64 14.30 15.79
CA ILE A 511 -1.42 13.77 15.18
C ILE A 511 -1.11 14.37 13.79
N ALA A 512 -2.13 14.87 13.08
CA ALA A 512 -1.94 15.55 11.81
C ALA A 512 -1.36 16.96 11.96
N SER A 513 -1.67 17.68 13.04
CA SER A 513 -1.15 19.02 13.34
C SER A 513 0.16 19.01 14.13
N ASP A 514 0.41 17.92 14.86
CA ASP A 514 1.47 17.83 15.86
C ASP A 514 2.82 17.38 15.26
N GLY A 515 2.80 16.79 14.06
CA GLY A 515 4.00 16.43 13.31
C GLY A 515 4.78 17.63 12.74
N CYS A 516 5.88 17.34 12.05
CA CYS A 516 6.63 18.32 11.27
C CYS A 516 5.87 18.70 9.99
N PHE A 517 5.23 17.72 9.36
CA PHE A 517 4.27 17.90 8.29
C PHE A 517 3.27 16.74 8.28
N SER A 518 2.10 16.98 7.69
CA SER A 518 1.15 15.94 7.29
C SER A 518 0.80 16.08 5.82
N LEU A 519 0.14 15.08 5.25
CA LEU A 519 -0.26 15.10 3.85
C LEU A 519 -1.54 14.32 3.59
N GLY A 520 -2.23 14.69 2.50
CA GLY A 520 -3.25 13.89 1.84
C GLY A 520 -2.74 13.43 0.46
N MET A 521 -3.01 12.18 0.11
CA MET A 521 -2.66 11.56 -1.16
C MET A 521 -3.82 11.70 -2.13
N VAL A 522 -3.64 12.48 -3.19
CA VAL A 522 -4.66 12.85 -4.16
C VAL A 522 -4.42 12.08 -5.45
N ALA A 523 -5.35 11.20 -5.82
CA ALA A 523 -5.25 10.38 -7.02
C ALA A 523 -6.02 10.99 -8.19
N ARG A 524 -5.47 10.90 -9.41
CA ARG A 524 -6.24 10.99 -10.65
C ARG A 524 -7.19 9.79 -10.67
N PHE A 525 -8.47 10.03 -10.49
CA PHE A 525 -9.42 9.01 -10.05
C PHE A 525 -10.30 8.49 -11.20
N GLU A 526 -11.41 9.16 -11.48
CA GLU A 526 -12.36 8.71 -12.52
C GLU A 526 -11.72 8.57 -13.90
N PRO A 527 -10.84 9.48 -14.36
CA PRO A 527 -10.18 9.33 -15.66
C PRO A 527 -9.42 8.01 -15.78
N VAL A 528 -8.71 7.60 -14.73
CA VAL A 528 -7.95 6.33 -14.70
C VAL A 528 -8.88 5.12 -14.79
N LEU A 529 -10.02 5.16 -14.07
CA LEU A 529 -11.01 4.07 -14.14
C LEU A 529 -11.64 3.95 -15.54
N ARG A 530 -11.86 5.09 -16.21
CA ARG A 530 -12.41 5.13 -17.57
C ARG A 530 -11.42 4.70 -18.63
N GLU A 531 -10.15 5.07 -18.48
CA GLU A 531 -9.08 4.76 -19.43
C GLU A 531 -8.61 3.31 -19.33
N LYS A 532 -8.47 2.78 -18.12
CA LYS A 532 -7.85 1.46 -17.86
C LYS A 532 -8.86 0.40 -17.40
N GLY A 533 -9.95 0.82 -16.73
CA GLY A 533 -11.00 -0.05 -16.22
C GLY A 533 -11.19 0.03 -14.69
N ALA A 534 -12.32 -0.51 -14.20
CA ALA A 534 -12.69 -0.48 -12.78
C ALA A 534 -11.66 -1.16 -11.86
N TRP A 535 -10.91 -2.13 -12.38
CA TRP A 535 -9.83 -2.83 -11.67
C TRP A 535 -8.65 -1.92 -11.29
N MET A 536 -8.56 -0.70 -11.82
CA MET A 536 -7.60 0.30 -11.33
C MET A 536 -7.99 0.87 -9.96
N TYR A 537 -9.25 0.76 -9.53
CA TYR A 537 -9.69 1.24 -8.23
C TYR A 537 -8.81 0.75 -7.08
N PRO A 538 -8.62 -0.57 -6.84
CA PRO A 538 -7.73 -1.08 -5.79
C PRO A 538 -6.27 -0.64 -5.98
N ARG A 539 -5.80 -0.51 -7.23
CA ARG A 539 -4.41 -0.15 -7.55
C ARG A 539 -4.01 1.26 -7.16
N LEU A 540 -4.95 2.20 -7.21
CA LEU A 540 -4.73 3.55 -6.67
C LEU A 540 -4.44 3.47 -5.16
N PHE A 541 -5.12 2.58 -4.43
CA PHE A 541 -4.82 2.35 -3.01
C PHE A 541 -3.49 1.60 -2.81
N TRP A 542 -3.12 0.68 -3.70
CA TRP A 542 -1.78 0.05 -3.66
C TRP A 542 -0.68 1.11 -3.78
N GLU A 543 -0.80 2.04 -4.72
CA GLU A 543 0.16 3.14 -4.90
C GLU A 543 0.27 4.01 -3.63
N THR A 544 -0.86 4.36 -3.00
CA THR A 544 -0.85 5.10 -1.72
C THR A 544 -0.18 4.31 -0.58
N GLY A 545 -0.36 2.99 -0.53
CA GLY A 545 0.29 2.11 0.45
C GLY A 545 1.80 2.01 0.22
N ILE A 546 2.25 1.98 -1.04
CA ILE A 546 3.67 2.02 -1.39
C ILE A 546 4.30 3.34 -0.93
N ILE A 547 3.66 4.49 -1.22
CA ILE A 547 4.10 5.81 -0.74
C ILE A 547 4.15 5.82 0.79
N GLY A 548 3.12 5.31 1.46
CA GLY A 548 3.06 5.22 2.91
C GLY A 548 4.20 4.37 3.48
N GLN A 549 4.57 3.26 2.83
CA GLN A 549 5.68 2.42 3.26
C GLN A 549 7.01 3.17 3.16
N VAL A 550 7.25 3.89 2.06
CA VAL A 550 8.42 4.77 1.91
C VAL A 550 8.44 5.80 3.04
N LEU A 551 7.36 6.54 3.27
CA LEU A 551 7.28 7.56 4.33
C LEU A 551 7.59 6.99 5.72
N TYR A 552 7.10 5.79 6.03
CA TYR A 552 7.45 5.16 7.31
C TYR A 552 8.95 4.83 7.42
N LEU A 553 9.55 4.26 6.36
CA LEU A 553 10.96 3.87 6.37
C LEU A 553 11.87 5.09 6.42
N GLU A 554 11.57 6.09 5.60
CA GLU A 554 12.26 7.38 5.58
C GLU A 554 12.22 8.08 6.93
N ALA A 555 11.04 8.18 7.54
CA ALA A 555 10.90 8.79 8.86
C ALA A 555 11.77 8.06 9.91
N HIS A 556 11.80 6.73 9.89
CA HIS A 556 12.64 5.97 10.80
C HIS A 556 14.14 6.15 10.52
N ALA A 557 14.53 6.14 9.24
CA ALA A 557 15.92 6.29 8.82
C ALA A 557 16.52 7.67 9.12
N VAL A 558 15.68 8.70 9.33
CA VAL A 558 16.11 10.03 9.78
C VAL A 558 15.86 10.27 11.27
N GLY A 559 15.57 9.20 12.04
CA GLY A 559 15.49 9.24 13.50
C GLY A 559 14.15 9.71 14.08
N ILE A 560 13.09 9.79 13.28
CA ILE A 560 11.75 10.20 13.69
C ILE A 560 10.73 9.08 13.41
N SER A 561 9.44 9.41 13.39
CA SER A 561 8.39 8.44 13.09
C SER A 561 7.33 9.03 12.18
N ALA A 562 6.50 8.14 11.67
CA ALA A 562 5.35 8.52 10.85
C ALA A 562 4.13 7.69 11.24
N THR A 563 2.97 8.09 10.75
CA THR A 563 1.73 7.32 10.88
C THR A 563 0.81 7.57 9.70
N GLY A 564 0.25 6.49 9.19
CA GLY A 564 -0.83 6.51 8.22
C GLY A 564 -2.16 6.83 8.88
N ILE A 565 -2.94 7.70 8.24
CA ILE A 565 -4.20 8.21 8.73
C ILE A 565 -5.30 7.77 7.76
N GLY A 566 -5.99 6.69 8.12
CA GLY A 566 -7.10 6.16 7.33
C GLY A 566 -8.42 6.92 7.49
N CYS A 567 -8.55 7.76 8.53
CA CYS A 567 -9.71 8.62 8.76
C CYS A 567 -9.40 10.06 8.35
N TYR A 568 -10.07 10.52 7.30
CA TYR A 568 -10.03 11.89 6.84
C TYR A 568 -11.40 12.24 6.25
N PHE A 569 -11.78 13.51 6.26
CA PHE A 569 -13.01 13.99 5.64
C PHE A 569 -12.75 14.25 4.15
N ASP A 570 -13.13 13.29 3.31
CA ASP A 570 -12.83 13.27 1.87
C ASP A 570 -13.21 14.61 1.20
N ASP A 571 -14.45 15.08 1.38
CA ASP A 571 -14.92 16.32 0.73
C ASP A 571 -14.36 17.60 1.36
N ALA A 572 -13.92 17.57 2.64
CA ALA A 572 -13.27 18.71 3.26
C ALA A 572 -11.86 18.94 2.67
N VAL A 573 -11.16 17.85 2.31
CA VAL A 573 -9.89 17.94 1.58
C VAL A 573 -10.12 18.56 0.21
N HIS A 574 -11.18 18.16 -0.48
CA HIS A 574 -11.54 18.75 -1.77
C HIS A 574 -11.88 20.24 -1.63
N GLU A 575 -12.64 20.62 -0.62
CA GLU A 575 -12.92 22.03 -0.33
C GLU A 575 -11.61 22.80 -0.12
N VAL A 576 -10.67 22.28 0.67
CA VAL A 576 -9.36 22.94 0.86
C VAL A 576 -8.63 23.15 -0.46
N LEU A 577 -8.55 22.11 -1.30
CA LEU A 577 -7.83 22.14 -2.58
C LEU A 577 -8.60 22.82 -3.72
N GLY A 578 -9.90 23.04 -3.55
CA GLY A 578 -10.82 23.51 -4.60
C GLY A 578 -11.13 22.47 -5.67
N LEU A 579 -10.99 21.18 -5.35
CA LEU A 579 -11.29 20.09 -6.27
C LEU A 579 -12.79 19.90 -6.38
N GLU A 580 -13.28 19.76 -7.61
CA GLU A 580 -14.68 19.49 -7.91
C GLU A 580 -14.83 18.17 -8.69
N GLY A 581 -16.01 17.54 -8.56
CA GLY A 581 -16.31 16.31 -9.28
C GLY A 581 -15.46 15.11 -8.83
N LYS A 582 -15.05 14.30 -9.82
CA LYS A 582 -14.42 12.99 -9.63
C LYS A 582 -13.08 12.82 -10.36
N GLU A 583 -12.58 13.89 -10.97
CA GLU A 583 -11.30 13.87 -11.68
C GLU A 583 -10.15 13.51 -10.74
N PHE A 584 -10.14 14.12 -9.55
CA PHE A 584 -9.18 13.84 -8.49
C PHE A 584 -9.90 13.50 -7.18
N GLN A 585 -9.40 12.54 -6.42
CA GLN A 585 -9.96 12.17 -5.09
C GLN A 585 -8.85 11.97 -4.05
N SER A 586 -9.12 12.35 -2.79
CA SER A 586 -8.23 12.01 -1.66
C SER A 586 -8.40 10.56 -1.22
N LEU A 587 -7.30 9.79 -1.17
CA LEU A 587 -7.33 8.36 -0.90
C LEU A 587 -6.68 7.95 0.42
N TYR A 588 -5.67 8.68 0.91
CA TYR A 588 -4.95 8.33 2.13
C TYR A 588 -4.28 9.54 2.75
N HIS A 589 -4.21 9.62 4.08
CA HIS A 589 -3.48 10.68 4.77
C HIS A 589 -2.28 10.11 5.52
N PHE A 590 -1.30 10.97 5.80
CA PHE A 590 -0.08 10.59 6.51
C PHE A 590 0.44 11.75 7.36
N THR A 591 1.20 11.45 8.40
CA THR A 591 1.89 12.44 9.24
C THR A 591 3.29 11.96 9.57
N VAL A 592 4.24 12.90 9.64
CA VAL A 592 5.66 12.64 9.92
C VAL A 592 6.16 13.63 10.95
N GLY A 593 6.82 13.15 12.01
CA GLY A 593 7.34 13.99 13.08
C GLY A 593 7.99 13.21 14.22
N GLY A 594 8.45 13.94 15.24
CA GLY A 594 9.01 13.35 16.46
C GLY A 594 7.94 12.56 17.22
N PRO A 595 8.14 11.28 17.55
CA PRO A 595 7.15 10.46 18.23
C PRO A 595 7.07 10.77 19.74
N VAL A 596 5.88 10.62 20.32
CA VAL A 596 5.75 10.43 21.77
C VAL A 596 5.93 8.95 22.09
N LEU A 597 6.89 8.64 22.99
CA LEU A 597 7.14 7.27 23.45
C LEU A 597 6.29 6.94 24.69
N ASP A 598 5.32 6.03 24.52
CA ASP A 598 4.54 5.52 25.65
C ASP A 598 5.33 4.44 26.42
N LYS A 599 5.93 4.84 27.54
CA LYS A 599 6.73 3.95 28.42
C LYS A 599 5.91 2.87 29.12
N ARG A 600 4.56 2.95 29.10
CA ARG A 600 3.68 1.94 29.71
C ARG A 600 3.48 0.71 28.84
N ILE A 601 3.82 0.81 27.55
CA ILE A 601 3.68 -0.30 26.60
C ILE A 601 5.00 -1.08 26.60
N MET A 602 4.94 -2.32 27.11
CA MET A 602 6.09 -3.21 27.06
C MET A 602 6.25 -3.78 25.65
N ARG A 603 7.50 -3.94 25.23
CA ARG A 603 7.88 -4.53 23.94
C ARG A 603 8.49 -5.91 24.19
N LEU A 604 7.99 -6.91 23.49
CA LEU A 604 8.49 -8.28 23.52
C LEU A 604 9.12 -8.64 22.16
N PRO A 605 10.06 -9.59 22.12
CA PRO A 605 10.69 -10.05 20.87
C PRO A 605 9.64 -10.61 19.90
N ALA A 606 9.89 -10.52 18.60
CA ALA A 606 8.97 -11.01 17.56
C ALA A 606 8.67 -12.52 17.69
N TYR A 607 9.72 -13.28 18.02
CA TYR A 607 9.70 -14.73 18.17
C TYR A 607 10.50 -15.05 19.44
N PRO A 608 9.85 -15.31 20.58
CA PRO A 608 10.54 -15.63 21.82
C PRO A 608 11.28 -16.95 21.68
N GLY A 609 12.55 -17.00 22.13
CA GLY A 609 13.31 -18.25 22.15
C GLY A 609 12.74 -19.26 23.15
N PRO A 610 13.16 -20.54 23.08
CA PRO A 610 12.88 -21.50 24.15
C PRO A 610 13.44 -20.96 25.49
N GLY A 611 12.57 -20.58 26.42
CA GLY A 611 12.95 -20.04 27.74
C GLY A 611 12.73 -18.53 27.95
N GLU A 612 12.16 -17.80 26.99
CA GLU A 612 11.87 -16.36 27.10
C GLU A 612 10.39 -16.01 27.37
N TYR A 613 9.60 -16.98 27.87
CA TYR A 613 8.18 -16.79 28.22
C TYR A 613 7.95 -16.57 29.71
#